data_AF-A0A1V5NL62-F1
#
_entry.id   AF-A0A1V5NL62-F1
#
_cell.length_a   1.000
_cell.length_b   1.000
_cell.length_c   1.000
_cell.angle_alpha   90.00
_cell.angle_beta   90.00
_cell.angle_gamma   90.00
#
_symmetry.space_group_name_H-M   'P 1'
#
loop_
_entity.id
_entity.type
_entity.pdbx_description
1 polymer ?
#
loop_
_entity_poly.entity_id
_entity_poly.type
_entity_poly.pdbx_seq_one_letter_code
_entity_poly.pdbx_strand_id
1 'polypeptide(L)'
;MFLHKIVPGRTDKSYGIHVARLAGIPRPVLKRSREILEELENNFAREAHVPQLGGRLERKQDRQLLLFDNSPPDPLLERLRHTDINNLTPLQAINLLQEIKEELEGR
;
A
#
# COMPACT_ATOMS: atom_id res chain seq x y z
N MET A 1 26.23 -15.43 -6.29
CA MET A 1 26.48 -16.61 -5.44
C MET A 1 25.41 -16.60 -4.35
N PHE A 2 24.61 -17.66 -4.21
CA PHE A 2 23.63 -17.76 -3.12
C PHE A 2 24.32 -18.36 -1.89
N LEU A 3 24.06 -17.80 -0.71
CA LEU A 3 24.50 -18.39 0.55
C LEU A 3 23.48 -19.45 0.96
N HIS A 4 23.90 -20.71 1.09
CA HIS A 4 23.04 -21.81 1.55
C HIS A 4 23.03 -21.90 3.08
N LYS A 5 22.69 -20.80 3.75
CA LYS A 5 22.63 -20.72 5.21
C LYS A 5 21.24 -20.25 5.64
N ILE A 6 20.58 -21.06 6.46
CA ILE A 6 19.31 -20.69 7.10
C ILE A 6 19.65 -19.89 8.36
N VAL A 7 19.06 -18.70 8.49
CA VAL A 7 19.25 -17.81 9.64
C VAL A 7 17.86 -17.48 10.20
N PRO A 8 17.68 -17.48 11.54
CA PRO A 8 16.40 -17.09 12.13
C PRO A 8 16.08 -15.63 11.82
N GLY A 9 14.87 -15.37 11.33
CA GLY A 9 14.41 -14.03 10.95
C GLY A 9 13.54 -14.07 9.69
N ARG A 10 12.85 -12.95 9.43
CA ARG A 10 12.16 -12.72 8.14
C ARG A 10 13.13 -12.06 7.16
N THR A 11 12.94 -12.29 5.88
CA THR A 11 13.70 -11.56 4.85
C THR A 11 13.17 -10.13 4.71
N ASP A 12 14.08 -9.18 4.56
CA ASP A 12 13.81 -7.76 4.32
C ASP A 12 13.78 -7.42 2.82
N LYS A 13 14.14 -8.35 1.93
CA LYS A 13 14.34 -8.08 0.50
C LYS A 13 13.82 -9.19 -0.40
N SER A 14 13.09 -8.79 -1.43
CA SER A 14 12.60 -9.67 -2.49
C SER A 14 13.63 -9.79 -3.63
N TYR A 15 14.33 -10.92 -3.72
CA TYR A 15 15.34 -11.16 -4.78
C TYR A 15 14.75 -11.63 -6.12
N GLY A 16 13.44 -11.84 -6.22
CA GLY A 16 12.78 -12.41 -7.42
C GLY A 16 13.04 -11.64 -8.72
N ILE A 17 12.97 -10.30 -8.69
CA ILE A 17 13.25 -9.45 -9.87
C ILE A 17 14.73 -9.56 -10.29
N HIS A 18 15.64 -9.74 -9.33
CA HIS A 18 17.06 -9.94 -9.61
C HIS A 18 17.31 -11.26 -10.33
N VAL A 19 16.63 -12.33 -9.91
CA VAL A 19 16.71 -13.66 -10.56
C VAL A 19 16.04 -13.63 -11.93
N ALA A 20 14.88 -12.99 -12.08
CA ALA A 20 14.19 -12.83 -13.36
C ALA A 20 15.08 -12.15 -14.43
N ARG A 21 15.87 -11.16 -14.02
CA ARG A 21 16.86 -10.52 -14.89
C ARG A 21 17.97 -11.48 -15.35
N LEU A 22 18.46 -12.34 -14.45
CA LEU A 22 19.44 -13.37 -14.80
C LEU A 22 18.84 -14.45 -15.71
N ALA A 23 17.53 -14.70 -15.58
CA ALA A 23 16.77 -15.61 -16.45
C ALA A 23 16.41 -15.02 -17.83
N GLY A 24 16.86 -13.79 -18.15
CA GLY A 24 16.65 -13.17 -19.47
C GLY A 24 15.26 -12.57 -19.69
N ILE A 25 14.50 -12.30 -18.62
CA ILE A 25 13.17 -11.69 -18.74
C ILE A 25 13.28 -10.29 -19.37
N PRO A 26 12.38 -9.91 -20.30
CA PRO A 26 12.46 -8.63 -21.00
C PRO A 26 12.48 -7.41 -20.08
N ARG A 27 13.27 -6.39 -20.47
CA ARG A 27 13.40 -5.13 -19.70
C ARG A 27 12.06 -4.43 -19.38
N PRO A 28 11.07 -4.36 -20.31
CA PRO A 28 9.78 -3.74 -20.00
C PRO A 28 9.05 -4.44 -18.85
N VAL A 29 9.11 -5.77 -18.80
CA VAL A 29 8.51 -6.57 -17.73
C VAL A 29 9.21 -6.29 -16.40
N LEU A 30 10.55 -6.32 -16.39
CA LEU A 30 11.33 -6.01 -15.19
C LEU A 30 11.09 -4.59 -14.67
N LYS A 31 10.84 -3.62 -15.56
CA LYS A 31 10.50 -2.24 -15.16
C LYS A 31 9.14 -2.22 -14.47
N ARG A 32 8.12 -2.79 -15.10
CA ARG A 32 6.77 -2.84 -14.52
C ARG A 32 6.74 -3.58 -13.19
N SER A 33 7.49 -4.67 -13.05
CA SER A 33 7.58 -5.42 -11.79
C SER A 33 8.20 -4.59 -10.66
N ARG A 34 9.14 -3.67 -10.94
CA ARG A 34 9.71 -2.78 -9.92
C ARG A 34 8.71 -1.72 -9.46
N GLU A 35 7.99 -1.11 -10.41
CA GLU A 35 6.94 -0.13 -10.09
C GLU A 35 5.88 -0.73 -9.16
N ILE A 36 5.41 -1.95 -9.45
CA ILE A 36 4.44 -2.66 -8.61
C ILE A 36 5.05 -3.00 -7.24
N LEU A 37 6.32 -3.41 -7.19
CA LEU A 37 6.98 -3.71 -5.92
C LEU A 37 7.06 -2.46 -5.03
N GLU A 38 7.45 -1.31 -5.59
CA GLU A 38 7.50 -0.04 -4.88
C GLU A 38 6.11 0.38 -4.38
N GLU A 39 5.07 0.21 -5.18
CA GLU A 39 3.69 0.49 -4.77
C GLU A 39 3.26 -0.39 -3.58
N LEU A 40 3.51 -1.69 -3.66
CA LEU A 40 3.19 -2.63 -2.59
C LEU A 40 3.96 -2.30 -1.31
N GLU A 41 5.28 -2.10 -1.39
CA GLU A 41 6.11 -1.73 -0.23
C GLU A 41 5.65 -0.43 0.43
N ASN A 42 5.26 0.56 -0.36
CA ASN A 42 4.72 1.83 0.14
C ASN A 42 3.34 1.66 0.80
N ASN A 43 2.46 0.84 0.25
CA ASN A 43 1.14 0.59 0.83
C ASN A 43 1.26 -0.20 2.14
N PHE A 44 2.13 -1.22 2.20
CA PHE A 44 2.44 -1.93 3.43
C PHE A 44 3.04 -1.01 4.49
N ALA A 45 3.86 -0.01 4.12
CA ALA A 45 4.41 0.96 5.06
C ALA A 45 3.39 1.99 5.58
N ARG A 46 2.29 2.22 4.84
CA ARG A 46 1.22 3.16 5.23
C ARG A 46 0.15 2.52 6.11
N GLU A 47 -0.28 1.31 5.77
CA GLU A 47 -1.29 0.56 6.52
C GLU A 47 -0.75 0.00 7.84
N ALA A 48 0.55 -0.27 7.87
CA ALA A 48 1.24 -0.65 9.06
C ALA A 48 1.87 0.62 9.66
N HIS A 49 1.29 1.20 10.72
CA HIS A 49 2.03 2.03 11.68
C HIS A 49 3.10 1.17 12.38
N VAL A 50 4.03 0.64 11.60
CA VAL A 50 5.13 -0.20 12.03
C VAL A 50 6.36 0.67 11.89
N PRO A 51 7.01 1.05 13.00
CA PRO A 51 8.22 1.83 12.94
C PRO A 51 9.22 1.08 12.05
N GLN A 52 9.92 1.86 11.23
CA GLN A 52 11.02 1.44 10.36
C GLN A 52 11.63 0.12 10.81
N LEU A 53 11.52 -0.90 9.95
CA LEU A 53 12.09 -2.24 10.14
C LEU A 53 13.62 -2.13 10.25
N GLY A 54 14.05 -1.84 11.47
CA GLY A 54 15.40 -1.51 11.87
C GLY A 54 15.48 -1.59 13.38
N GLY A 55 15.20 -2.77 13.95
CA GLY A 55 15.60 -3.09 15.31
C GLY A 55 14.53 -3.69 16.21
N ARG A 56 14.90 -4.85 16.77
CA ARG A 56 14.53 -5.37 18.09
C ARG A 56 13.09 -5.88 18.32
N LEU A 57 13.01 -7.21 18.31
CA LEU A 57 12.32 -8.09 19.27
C LEU A 57 11.37 -7.41 20.27
N GLU A 58 10.09 -7.77 20.23
CA GLU A 58 9.33 -8.44 21.31
C GLU A 58 7.82 -8.43 20.99
N ARG A 59 7.19 -9.61 21.11
CA ARG A 59 5.76 -9.90 21.37
C ARG A 59 4.68 -9.03 20.69
N LYS A 60 3.98 -9.65 19.73
CA LYS A 60 2.57 -10.03 19.91
C LYS A 60 2.13 -11.01 18.83
N GLN A 61 1.61 -12.14 19.29
CA GLN A 61 0.70 -13.00 18.55
C GLN A 61 -0.49 -12.16 18.08
N ASP A 62 -1.14 -12.59 16.99
CA ASP A 62 -2.33 -11.96 16.37
C ASP A 62 -2.08 -10.81 15.40
N ARG A 63 -1.38 -11.07 14.29
CA ARG A 63 -1.67 -10.41 12.99
C ARG A 63 -1.45 -11.36 11.83
N GLN A 64 -2.00 -12.57 11.96
CA GLN A 64 -2.15 -13.49 10.86
C GLN A 64 -3.26 -12.95 9.94
N LEU A 65 -2.90 -12.63 8.70
CA LEU A 65 -3.76 -12.40 7.52
C LEU A 65 -4.61 -11.11 7.50
N LEU A 66 -4.06 -10.05 6.91
CA LEU A 66 -4.82 -9.04 6.17
C LEU A 66 -4.33 -8.99 4.71
N LEU A 67 -4.13 -10.16 4.09
CA LEU A 67 -3.85 -10.26 2.65
C LEU A 67 -5.09 -10.00 1.79
N PHE A 68 -6.26 -9.89 2.42
CA PHE A 68 -7.47 -9.37 1.82
C PHE A 68 -7.89 -8.20 2.70
N ASP A 69 -7.71 -6.99 2.20
CA ASP A 69 -8.24 -5.80 2.84
C ASP A 69 -9.77 -5.83 2.69
N ASN A 70 -10.42 -6.57 3.59
CA ASN A 70 -11.87 -6.55 3.79
C ASN A 70 -12.28 -5.37 4.69
N SER A 71 -11.45 -4.33 4.78
CA SER A 71 -11.88 -3.09 5.41
C SER A 71 -13.09 -2.57 4.64
N PRO A 72 -14.20 -2.24 5.31
CA PRO A 72 -15.34 -1.65 4.62
C PRO A 72 -14.84 -0.42 3.83
N PRO A 73 -15.25 -0.26 2.56
CA PRO A 73 -14.77 0.85 1.74
C PRO A 73 -15.04 2.17 2.48
N ASP A 74 -14.05 3.06 2.49
CA ASP A 74 -14.18 4.34 3.19
C ASP A 74 -15.46 5.04 2.72
N PRO A 75 -16.41 5.34 3.64
CA PRO A 75 -17.67 5.99 3.28
C PRO A 75 -17.48 7.26 2.45
N LEU A 76 -16.38 7.99 2.67
CA LEU A 76 -16.05 9.22 1.93
C LEU A 76 -15.68 8.92 0.48
N LEU A 77 -14.95 7.83 0.22
CA LEU A 77 -14.59 7.39 -1.13
C LEU A 77 -15.81 6.90 -1.91
N GLU A 78 -16.74 6.20 -1.25
CA GLU A 78 -18.01 5.81 -1.88
C GLU A 78 -18.85 7.04 -2.25
N ARG A 79 -18.94 8.02 -1.36
CA ARG A 79 -19.65 9.28 -1.61
C ARG A 79 -19.08 10.01 -2.83
N LEU A 80 -17.75 10.11 -2.93
CA LEU A 80 -17.08 10.72 -4.07
C LEU A 80 -17.32 9.96 -5.39
N ARG A 81 -17.29 8.62 -5.37
CA ARG A 81 -17.58 7.80 -6.57
C ARG A 81 -18.97 8.06 -7.14
N HIS A 82 -19.95 8.31 -6.30
CA HIS A 82 -21.35 8.51 -6.71
C HIS A 82 -21.71 9.98 -6.94
N THR A 83 -20.79 10.91 -6.73
CA THR A 83 -21.06 12.34 -6.93
C THR A 83 -20.91 12.71 -8.39
N ASP A 84 -22.00 13.18 -9.01
CA ASP A 84 -21.97 13.69 -10.39
C ASP A 84 -21.50 15.15 -10.43
N ILE A 85 -20.21 15.31 -10.71
CA ILE A 85 -19.54 16.62 -10.81
C ILE A 85 -20.18 17.50 -11.88
N ASN A 86 -20.73 16.93 -12.96
CA ASN A 86 -21.21 17.71 -14.10
C ASN A 86 -22.53 18.44 -13.82
N ASN A 87 -23.25 18.04 -12.76
CA ASN A 87 -24.53 18.61 -12.40
C ASN A 87 -24.48 19.44 -11.10
N LEU A 88 -23.28 19.67 -10.54
CA LEU A 88 -23.12 20.51 -9.36
C LEU A 88 -23.06 21.99 -9.76
N THR A 89 -23.80 22.82 -9.03
CA THR A 89 -23.57 24.27 -9.07
C THR A 89 -22.22 24.59 -8.41
N PRO A 90 -21.55 25.69 -8.81
CA PRO A 90 -20.28 26.08 -8.20
C PRO A 90 -20.33 26.20 -6.68
N LEU A 91 -21.46 26.71 -6.13
CA LEU A 91 -21.66 26.82 -4.69
C LEU A 91 -21.78 25.45 -4.01
N GLN A 92 -22.51 24.51 -4.61
CA GLN A 92 -22.62 23.14 -4.09
C GLN A 92 -21.28 22.41 -4.11
N ALA A 93 -20.46 22.62 -5.14
CA ALA A 93 -19.12 22.04 -5.20
C ALA A 93 -18.22 22.57 -4.07
N ILE A 94 -18.26 23.89 -3.81
CA ILE A 94 -17.49 24.50 -2.71
C ILE A 94 -17.94 23.96 -1.36
N ASN A 95 -19.24 23.87 -1.12
CA ASN A 95 -19.77 23.33 0.14
C ASN A 95 -19.38 21.85 0.33
N LEU A 96 -19.47 21.03 -0.73
CA LEU A 96 -19.05 19.63 -0.69
C LEU A 96 -17.56 19.48 -0.35
N LEU A 97 -16.70 20.33 -0.93
CA LEU A 97 -15.26 20.33 -0.62
C LEU A 97 -14.98 20.72 0.83
N GLN A 98 -15.75 21.67 1.38
CA GLN A 98 -15.62 22.06 2.79
C GLN A 98 -16.01 20.90 3.72
N GLU A 99 -17.15 20.25 3.46
CA GLU A 99 -17.61 19.09 4.24
C GLU A 99 -16.59 17.95 4.22
N ILE A 100 -16.03 17.64 3.05
CA ILE A 100 -14.98 16.62 2.91
C ILE A 100 -13.74 16.97 3.72
N LYS A 101 -13.33 18.26 3.70
CA LYS A 101 -12.17 18.72 4.46
C LYS A 101 -12.40 18.58 5.97
N GLU A 102 -13.57 18.96 6.46
CA GLU A 102 -13.94 18.82 7.88
C GLU A 102 -13.98 17.35 8.31
N GLU A 103 -14.53 16.45 7.48
CA GLU A 103 -14.54 15.01 7.73
C GLU A 103 -13.13 14.38 7.76
N LEU A 104 -12.17 14.93 7.00
CA LEU A 104 -10.78 14.48 7.00
C LEU A 104 -9.96 15.04 8.17
N GLU A 105 -10.23 16.27 8.60
CA GLU A 105 -9.54 16.90 9.75
C GLU A 105 -10.07 16.41 11.11
N GLY A 106 -11.31 15.91 11.15
CA GLY A 106 -11.94 15.33 12.35
C GLY A 106 -11.59 13.86 12.61
N ARG A 107 -10.83 13.21 11.72
CA ARG A 107 -10.30 11.84 11.87
C ARG A 107 -8.85 11.86 12.31
#